data_AF-A0A940HYU2-F1
#
_entry.id   AF-A0A940HYU2-F1
#
_cell.length_a   1.000
_cell.length_b   1.000
_cell.length_c   1.000
_cell.angle_alpha   90.00
_cell.angle_beta   90.00
_cell.angle_gamma   90.00
#
_symmetry.space_group_name_H-M   'P 1'
#
loop_
_entity.id
_entity.type
_entity.pdbx_description
1 polymer ?
#
loop_
_entity_poly.entity_id
_entity_poly.type
_entity_poly.pdbx_seq_one_letter_code
_entity_poly.pdbx_strand_id
1 'polypeptide(L)'
;MNGILRRFKNFGMLELLVVLSALYIAFMLGWTVINRSGSEEKAQIVRENHKKIVELINSEINECDRRSENSKTVWGDPCKSEWIANNIIKYVAKSLNLTNPYSEDSPVIKSDPDPRLQAEGQAGQSTEMGVIFIMEKNFQPEPGSEWIVGTCFKSPCVAAGNNELISIYR
;
A
#
# COMPACT_ATOMS: atom_id res chain seq x y z
N MET A 1 -27.22 35.82 -28.03
CA MET A 1 -26.96 34.62 -28.86
C MET A 1 -26.48 34.88 -30.29
N ASN A 2 -26.73 36.05 -30.91
CA ASN A 2 -26.40 36.26 -32.35
C ASN A 2 -24.95 36.67 -32.67
N GLY A 3 -24.13 37.05 -31.68
CA GLY A 3 -22.73 37.45 -31.89
C GLY A 3 -21.74 36.28 -32.03
N ILE A 4 -21.99 35.16 -31.34
CA ILE A 4 -21.14 33.96 -31.39
C ILE A 4 -21.31 33.25 -32.75
N LEU A 5 -22.55 33.11 -33.21
CA LEU A 5 -22.90 32.52 -34.52
C LEU A 5 -22.29 33.27 -35.72
N ARG A 6 -22.04 34.59 -35.61
CA ARG A 6 -21.42 35.38 -36.68
C ARG A 6 -19.93 35.08 -36.87
N ARG A 7 -19.22 34.67 -35.81
CA ARG A 7 -17.79 34.32 -35.86
C ARG A 7 -17.52 32.94 -36.47
N PHE A 8 -18.47 32.01 -36.36
CA PHE A 8 -18.39 30.69 -36.99
C PHE A 8 -18.55 30.72 -38.52
N LYS A 9 -19.02 31.83 -39.09
CA LYS A 9 -19.25 31.95 -40.54
C LYS A 9 -17.95 32.03 -41.36
N ASN A 10 -16.84 32.42 -40.74
CA ASN A 10 -15.50 32.49 -41.34
C ASN A 10 -14.56 31.41 -40.79
N PHE A 11 -15.10 30.38 -40.14
CA PHE A 11 -14.33 29.34 -39.48
C PHE A 11 -14.00 28.25 -40.50
N GLY A 12 -12.76 28.24 -40.98
CA GLY A 12 -12.28 27.29 -41.96
C GLY A 12 -11.92 25.93 -41.34
N MET A 13 -11.63 24.98 -42.22
CA MET A 13 -11.22 23.62 -41.84
C MET A 13 -9.90 23.61 -41.06
N LEU A 14 -9.01 24.57 -41.34
CA LEU A 14 -7.72 24.72 -40.66
C LEU A 14 -7.91 25.21 -39.22
N GLU A 15 -8.74 26.25 -39.00
CA GLU A 15 -9.04 26.77 -37.67
C GLU A 15 -9.72 25.72 -36.80
N LEU A 16 -10.61 24.91 -37.38
CA LEU A 16 -11.22 23.77 -36.72
C LEU A 16 -10.18 22.74 -36.27
N LEU A 17 -9.25 22.38 -37.16
CA LEU A 17 -8.20 21.42 -36.85
C LEU A 17 -7.28 21.92 -35.72
N VAL A 18 -6.89 23.20 -35.78
CA VAL A 18 -6.07 23.84 -34.74
C VAL A 18 -6.80 23.85 -33.39
N VAL A 19 -8.07 24.23 -33.35
CA VAL A 19 -8.85 24.24 -32.09
C VAL A 19 -9.02 22.83 -31.53
N LEU A 20 -9.31 21.82 -32.36
CA LEU A 20 -9.40 20.43 -31.92
C LEU A 20 -8.06 19.91 -31.38
N SER A 21 -6.95 20.27 -32.01
CA SER A 21 -5.62 19.90 -31.53
C SER A 21 -5.30 20.52 -30.16
N ALA A 22 -5.66 21.79 -29.95
CA ALA A 22 -5.48 22.47 -28.67
C ALA A 22 -6.36 21.85 -27.57
N LEU A 23 -7.61 21.51 -27.90
CA LEU A 23 -8.53 20.81 -26.97
C LEU A 23 -8.00 19.42 -26.59
N TYR A 24 -7.46 18.67 -27.56
CA TYR A 24 -6.86 17.36 -27.29
C TYR A 24 -5.68 17.47 -26.32
N ILE A 25 -4.77 18.43 -26.53
CA ILE A 25 -3.64 18.67 -25.63
C ILE A 25 -4.12 19.03 -24.23
N ALA A 26 -5.09 19.95 -24.11
CA ALA A 26 -5.65 20.34 -22.82
C ALA A 26 -6.31 19.16 -22.08
N PHE A 27 -7.03 18.31 -22.80
CA PHE A 27 -7.64 17.11 -22.25
C PHE A 27 -6.59 16.11 -21.75
N MET A 28 -5.54 15.84 -22.53
CA MET A 28 -4.46 14.93 -22.15
C MET A 28 -3.67 15.43 -20.92
N LEU A 29 -3.42 16.74 -20.83
CA LEU A 29 -2.80 17.33 -19.64
C LEU A 29 -3.68 17.20 -18.41
N GLY A 30 -4.98 17.51 -18.54
CA GLY A 30 -5.96 17.34 -17.45
C GLY A 30 -6.04 15.89 -16.97
N TRP A 31 -6.12 14.94 -17.91
CA TRP A 31 -6.11 13.50 -17.63
C TRP A 31 -4.86 13.06 -16.86
N THR A 32 -3.70 13.60 -17.21
CA THR A 32 -2.41 13.29 -16.56
C THR A 32 -2.40 13.78 -15.11
N VAL A 33 -2.90 14.99 -14.85
CA VAL A 33 -2.97 15.55 -13.49
C VAL A 33 -3.93 14.76 -12.61
N ILE A 34 -5.13 14.43 -13.12
CA ILE A 34 -6.15 13.69 -12.37
C ILE A 34 -5.67 12.29 -11.99
N ASN A 35 -5.07 11.55 -12.94
CA ASN A 35 -4.58 10.20 -12.64
C ASN A 35 -3.39 10.21 -11.69
N ARG A 36 -2.54 11.24 -11.76
CA ARG A 36 -1.43 11.40 -10.82
C ARG A 36 -1.94 11.58 -9.39
N SER A 37 -2.87 12.52 -9.15
CA SER A 37 -3.40 12.77 -7.82
C SER A 37 -4.11 11.53 -7.25
N GLY A 38 -4.91 10.83 -8.08
CA GLY A 38 -5.54 9.58 -7.67
C GLY A 38 -4.54 8.49 -7.29
N SER A 39 -3.42 8.36 -8.01
CA SER A 39 -2.39 7.36 -7.69
C SER A 39 -1.62 7.66 -6.39
N GLU A 40 -1.47 8.94 -6.04
CA GLU A 40 -0.77 9.37 -4.83
C GLU A 40 -1.63 9.12 -3.58
N GLU A 41 -2.93 9.40 -3.64
CA GLU A 41 -3.88 9.14 -2.56
C GLU A 41 -3.97 7.63 -2.24
N LYS A 42 -4.11 6.79 -3.28
CA LYS A 42 -4.13 5.33 -3.11
C LYS A 42 -2.84 4.81 -2.46
N ALA A 43 -1.69 5.33 -2.88
CA ALA A 43 -0.40 4.94 -2.31
C ALA A 43 -0.27 5.37 -0.84
N GLN A 44 -0.82 6.54 -0.48
CA GLN A 44 -0.83 7.02 0.89
C GLN A 44 -1.67 6.12 1.80
N ILE A 45 -2.86 5.70 1.36
CA ILE A 45 -3.72 4.77 2.13
C ILE A 45 -2.98 3.47 2.43
N VAL A 46 -2.30 2.89 1.44
CA VAL A 46 -1.51 1.65 1.63
C VAL A 46 -0.34 1.88 2.60
N ARG A 47 0.37 3.00 2.49
CA ARG A 47 1.45 3.38 3.42
C ARG A 47 0.94 3.53 4.84
N GLU A 48 -0.22 4.17 5.04
CA GLU A 48 -0.84 4.32 6.35
C GLU A 48 -1.26 2.97 6.93
N ASN A 49 -1.81 2.07 6.11
CA ASN A 49 -2.13 0.70 6.52
C ASN A 49 -0.89 -0.07 6.95
N HIS A 50 0.18 -0.02 6.14
CA HIS A 50 1.47 -0.63 6.48
C HIS A 50 2.01 -0.11 7.82
N LYS A 51 2.04 1.22 7.97
CA LYS A 51 2.50 1.89 9.19
C LYS A 51 1.68 1.46 10.42
N LYS A 52 0.35 1.41 10.32
CA LYS A 52 -0.52 0.95 11.44
C LYS A 52 -0.18 -0.47 11.89
N ILE A 53 0.09 -1.38 10.95
CA ILE A 53 0.46 -2.77 11.28
C ILE A 53 1.80 -2.80 12.01
N VAL A 54 2.80 -2.11 11.48
CA VAL A 54 4.13 -2.03 12.06
C VAL A 54 4.10 -1.38 13.44
N GLU A 55 3.36 -0.29 13.62
CA GLU A 55 3.19 0.38 14.91
C GLU A 55 2.48 -0.51 15.93
N LEU A 56 1.42 -1.23 15.53
CA LEU A 56 0.71 -2.18 16.39
C LEU A 56 1.65 -3.27 16.91
N ILE A 57 2.46 -3.88 16.04
CA ILE A 57 3.37 -4.95 16.44
C ILE A 57 4.48 -4.40 17.35
N ASN A 58 5.07 -3.25 16.99
CA ASN A 58 6.10 -2.62 17.81
C ASN A 58 5.57 -2.16 19.18
N SER A 59 4.34 -1.66 19.26
CA SER A 59 3.74 -1.31 20.55
C SER A 59 3.56 -2.54 21.43
N GLU A 60 3.11 -3.66 20.85
CA GLU A 60 2.95 -4.91 21.58
C GLU A 60 4.28 -5.49 22.06
N ILE A 61 5.36 -5.40 21.27
CA ILE A 61 6.72 -5.77 21.72
C ILE A 61 7.12 -4.93 22.94
N ASN A 62 7.02 -3.61 22.82
CA ASN A 62 7.37 -2.67 23.89
C ASN A 62 6.53 -2.86 25.17
N GLU A 63 5.27 -3.29 25.05
CA GLU A 63 4.42 -3.61 26.18
C GLU A 63 4.78 -4.97 26.80
N CYS A 64 4.97 -5.99 25.97
CA CYS A 64 5.36 -7.33 26.41
C CYS A 64 6.73 -7.37 27.10
N ASP A 65 7.61 -6.42 26.79
CA ASP A 65 8.88 -6.28 27.51
C ASP A 65 8.73 -5.81 28.95
N ARG A 66 7.69 -5.00 29.23
CA ARG A 66 7.44 -4.42 30.55
C ARG A 66 6.47 -5.24 31.41
N ARG A 67 5.69 -6.15 30.81
CA ARG A 67 4.70 -6.97 31.52
C ARG A 67 5.32 -8.24 32.12
N SER A 68 4.58 -8.86 33.05
CA SER A 68 4.98 -10.12 33.70
C SER A 68 5.00 -11.31 32.75
N GLU A 69 5.72 -12.39 33.11
CA GLU A 69 5.91 -13.58 32.25
C GLU A 69 4.61 -14.22 31.76
N ASN A 70 3.53 -14.15 32.56
CA ASN A 70 2.22 -14.73 32.23
C ASN A 70 1.31 -13.80 31.41
N SER A 71 1.80 -12.63 31.05
CA SER A 71 1.04 -11.70 30.22
C SER A 71 0.90 -12.20 28.78
N LYS A 72 -0.19 -11.78 28.14
CA LYS A 72 -0.51 -12.12 26.75
C LYS A 72 -0.54 -10.86 25.90
N THR A 73 -0.22 -11.03 24.63
CA THR A 73 -0.41 -10.02 23.58
C THR A 73 -1.91 -9.81 23.31
N VAL A 74 -2.25 -8.77 22.56
CA VAL A 74 -3.64 -8.52 22.12
C VAL A 74 -4.22 -9.64 21.24
N TRP A 75 -3.37 -10.43 20.59
CA TRP A 75 -3.78 -11.62 19.82
C TRP A 75 -3.76 -12.92 20.64
N GLY A 76 -3.39 -12.88 21.92
CA GLY A 76 -3.56 -13.98 22.88
C GLY A 76 -2.35 -14.88 23.10
N ASP A 77 -1.23 -14.62 22.42
CA ASP A 77 0.02 -15.37 22.62
C ASP A 77 0.76 -14.88 23.87
N PRO A 78 1.50 -15.74 24.60
CA PRO A 78 2.31 -15.30 25.73
C PRO A 78 3.43 -14.34 25.33
N CYS A 79 3.63 -13.29 26.13
CA CYS A 79 4.60 -12.22 25.84
C CYS A 79 6.06 -12.66 25.84
N LYS A 80 6.42 -13.80 26.43
CA LYS A 80 7.80 -14.33 26.49
C LYS A 80 7.99 -15.64 25.72
N SER A 81 6.97 -16.10 25.00
CA SER A 81 7.07 -17.27 24.11
C SER A 81 7.14 -16.86 22.65
N GLU A 82 7.27 -17.85 21.78
CA GLU A 82 6.99 -17.73 20.36
C GLU A 82 5.57 -17.17 20.13
N TRP A 83 5.44 -16.22 19.19
CA TRP A 83 4.16 -15.72 18.72
C TRP A 83 3.80 -16.36 17.39
N ILE A 84 2.56 -16.84 17.29
CA ILE A 84 2.06 -17.59 16.15
C ILE A 84 1.66 -16.58 15.07
N ALA A 85 2.34 -16.63 13.92
CA ALA A 85 2.11 -15.68 12.83
C ALA A 85 0.63 -15.61 12.41
N ASN A 86 -0.04 -16.76 12.34
CA ASN A 86 -1.45 -16.84 11.99
C ASN A 86 -2.37 -16.11 13.00
N ASN A 87 -2.03 -16.10 14.30
CA ASN A 87 -2.80 -15.37 15.31
C ASN A 87 -2.67 -13.86 15.09
N ILE A 88 -1.44 -13.40 14.81
CA ILE A 88 -1.16 -11.99 14.49
C ILE A 88 -1.91 -11.59 13.23
N ILE A 89 -1.78 -12.34 12.12
CA ILE A 89 -2.43 -12.02 10.84
C ILE A 89 -3.95 -11.94 10.99
N LYS A 90 -4.57 -12.92 11.67
CA LYS A 90 -6.02 -12.91 11.93
C LYS A 90 -6.44 -11.71 12.76
N TYR A 91 -5.67 -11.36 13.80
CA TYR A 91 -5.95 -10.21 14.63
C TYR A 91 -5.87 -8.92 13.83
N VAL A 92 -4.79 -8.71 13.09
CA VAL A 92 -4.55 -7.52 12.27
C VAL A 92 -5.65 -7.36 11.22
N ALA A 93 -5.98 -8.43 10.49
CA ALA A 93 -7.04 -8.41 9.48
C ALA A 93 -8.42 -8.06 10.06
N LYS A 94 -8.71 -8.47 11.30
CA LYS A 94 -10.00 -8.22 11.96
C LYS A 94 -10.06 -6.87 12.68
N SER A 95 -8.97 -6.41 13.27
CA SER A 95 -8.95 -5.26 14.18
C SER A 95 -8.79 -3.92 13.48
N LEU A 96 -8.07 -3.88 12.35
CA LEU A 96 -7.66 -2.62 11.73
C LEU A 96 -8.58 -2.13 10.60
N ASN A 97 -9.64 -2.86 10.24
CA ASN A 97 -10.58 -2.52 9.14
C ASN A 97 -9.87 -1.92 7.92
N LEU A 98 -8.79 -2.58 7.48
CA LEU A 98 -7.94 -2.08 6.41
C LEU A 98 -8.66 -2.26 5.06
N THR A 99 -8.37 -1.35 4.12
CA THR A 99 -8.89 -1.40 2.75
C THR A 99 -7.75 -1.39 1.75
N ASN A 100 -7.89 -2.11 0.64
CA ASN A 100 -6.96 -2.03 -0.49
C ASN A 100 -7.56 -1.11 -1.57
N PRO A 101 -7.00 0.09 -1.81
CA PRO A 101 -7.53 1.04 -2.78
C PRO A 101 -7.24 0.68 -4.25
N TYR A 102 -6.48 -0.41 -4.49
CA TYR A 102 -6.15 -0.91 -5.83
C TYR A 102 -7.07 -2.04 -6.28
N SER A 103 -7.66 -2.80 -5.36
CA SER A 103 -8.57 -3.90 -5.68
C SER A 103 -9.44 -4.24 -4.46
N GLU A 104 -10.75 -4.25 -4.64
CA GLU A 104 -11.71 -4.69 -3.61
C GLU A 104 -11.72 -6.21 -3.45
N ASP A 105 -11.39 -6.95 -4.52
CA ASP A 105 -11.38 -8.41 -4.56
C ASP A 105 -10.08 -9.02 -4.00
N SER A 106 -9.01 -8.23 -3.94
CA SER A 106 -7.71 -8.68 -3.43
C SER A 106 -7.64 -8.56 -1.91
N PRO A 107 -7.14 -9.58 -1.19
CA PRO A 107 -6.99 -9.49 0.25
C PRO A 107 -5.98 -8.39 0.61
N VAL A 108 -6.27 -7.63 1.66
CA VAL A 108 -5.39 -6.54 2.11
C VAL A 108 -4.09 -7.08 2.71
N ILE A 109 -4.15 -8.28 3.32
CA ILE A 109 -3.01 -8.93 3.97
C ILE A 109 -2.85 -10.33 3.41
N LYS A 110 -1.61 -10.71 3.11
CA LYS A 110 -1.20 -12.08 2.81
C LYS A 110 0.01 -12.47 3.65
N SER A 111 0.10 -13.75 4.00
CA SER A 111 1.35 -14.32 4.50
C SER A 111 2.23 -14.76 3.34
N ASP A 112 3.53 -14.55 3.45
CA ASP A 112 4.53 -15.10 2.52
C ASP A 112 5.77 -15.57 3.29
N PRO A 113 6.44 -16.66 2.87
CA PRO A 113 7.72 -17.07 3.45
C PRO A 113 8.81 -15.99 3.33
N ASP A 114 8.80 -15.18 2.26
CA ASP A 114 9.70 -14.06 2.06
C ASP A 114 8.95 -12.81 1.53
N PRO A 115 8.42 -11.98 2.45
CA PRO A 115 7.75 -10.73 2.08
C PRO A 115 8.62 -9.75 1.28
N ARG A 116 9.96 -9.87 1.35
CA ARG A 116 10.87 -8.97 0.61
C ARG A 116 10.68 -9.13 -0.89
N LEU A 117 10.63 -10.39 -1.35
CA LEU A 117 10.45 -10.72 -2.76
C LEU A 117 9.11 -10.23 -3.29
N GLN A 118 8.06 -10.28 -2.47
CA GLN A 118 6.74 -9.82 -2.88
C GLN A 118 6.60 -8.29 -2.86
N ALA A 119 7.21 -7.62 -1.90
CA ALA A 119 7.18 -6.16 -1.80
C ALA A 119 8.03 -5.47 -2.87
N GLU A 120 9.23 -6.01 -3.14
CA GLU A 120 10.13 -5.46 -4.16
C GLU A 120 9.77 -5.96 -5.56
N GLY A 121 9.25 -7.18 -5.67
CA GLY A 121 8.94 -7.85 -6.93
C GLY A 121 10.19 -8.44 -7.58
N GLN A 122 10.09 -9.64 -8.15
CA GLN A 122 11.15 -10.19 -8.98
C GLN A 122 11.11 -9.54 -10.37
N ALA A 123 12.26 -9.04 -10.83
CA ALA A 123 12.43 -8.47 -12.18
C ALA A 123 11.36 -7.43 -12.60
N GLY A 124 10.82 -6.65 -11.65
CA GLY A 124 9.85 -5.59 -11.94
C GLY A 124 8.38 -5.99 -11.93
N GLN A 125 8.04 -7.23 -11.55
CA GLN A 125 6.66 -7.70 -11.40
C GLN A 125 6.41 -8.19 -9.97
N SER A 126 6.16 -7.29 -9.03
CA SER A 126 5.27 -7.66 -7.93
C SER A 126 3.85 -7.57 -8.47
N THR A 127 3.10 -8.64 -8.31
CA THR A 127 1.81 -8.84 -8.99
C THR A 127 0.65 -8.16 -8.27
N GLU A 128 0.85 -7.68 -7.04
CA GLU A 128 -0.26 -7.33 -6.15
C GLU A 128 -0.04 -6.00 -5.41
N MET A 129 -0.27 -4.89 -6.12
CA MET A 129 -0.25 -3.55 -5.52
C MET A 129 -1.28 -3.42 -4.39
N GLY A 130 -0.89 -2.78 -3.30
CA GLY A 130 -1.75 -2.52 -2.15
C GLY A 130 -1.96 -3.70 -1.22
N VAL A 131 -1.40 -4.87 -1.54
CA VAL A 131 -1.35 -6.02 -0.62
C VAL A 131 -0.17 -5.84 0.32
N ILE A 132 -0.41 -6.13 1.61
CA ILE A 132 0.61 -6.12 2.65
C ILE A 132 1.00 -7.57 2.93
N PHE A 133 2.26 -7.88 2.65
CA PHE A 133 2.85 -9.18 2.90
C PHE A 133 3.47 -9.20 4.29
N ILE A 134 3.08 -10.19 5.08
CA ILE A 134 3.59 -10.42 6.43
C ILE A 134 4.30 -11.77 6.42
N MET A 135 5.41 -11.88 7.16
CA MET A 135 6.16 -13.11 7.19
C MET A 135 5.34 -14.27 7.80
N GLU A 136 5.29 -15.40 7.10
CA GLU A 136 4.54 -16.59 7.52
C GLU A 136 5.15 -17.29 8.74
N LYS A 137 6.47 -17.15 8.91
CA LYS A 137 7.19 -17.74 10.04
C LYS A 137 6.77 -17.09 11.36
N ASN A 138 6.62 -17.91 12.40
CA ASN A 138 6.38 -17.45 13.76
C ASN A 138 7.47 -16.52 14.28
N PHE A 139 7.08 -15.57 15.12
CA PHE A 139 7.98 -14.58 15.72
C PHE A 139 8.62 -15.15 16.98
N GLN A 140 9.91 -15.42 16.92
CA GLN A 140 10.65 -16.02 18.04
C GLN A 140 10.86 -15.00 19.17
N PRO A 141 10.98 -15.45 20.44
CA PRO A 141 11.26 -14.58 21.58
C PRO A 141 12.75 -14.26 21.75
N GLU A 142 13.62 -14.84 20.91
CA GLU A 142 15.06 -14.66 20.96
C GLU A 142 15.44 -13.23 20.53
N PRO A 143 16.33 -12.55 21.27
CA PRO A 143 16.80 -11.22 20.90
C PRO A 143 17.41 -11.22 19.49
N GLY A 144 16.93 -10.32 18.64
CA GLY A 144 17.34 -10.22 17.25
C GLY A 144 16.54 -11.11 16.30
N SER A 145 15.49 -11.78 16.77
CA SER A 145 14.50 -12.39 15.88
C SER A 145 13.90 -11.31 15.00
N GLU A 146 13.96 -11.50 13.70
CA GLU A 146 13.42 -10.58 12.71
C GLU A 146 12.03 -11.05 12.26
N TRP A 147 11.11 -10.11 12.09
CA TRP A 147 9.82 -10.31 11.46
C TRP A 147 9.54 -9.24 10.41
N ILE A 148 9.27 -9.65 9.19
CA ILE A 148 9.27 -8.73 8.04
C ILE A 148 7.83 -8.42 7.64
N VAL A 149 7.56 -7.14 7.42
CA VAL A 149 6.34 -6.65 6.79
C VAL A 149 6.75 -5.89 5.53
N GLY A 150 6.13 -6.21 4.40
CA GLY A 150 6.45 -5.63 3.10
C GLY A 150 5.18 -5.24 2.33
N THR A 151 5.23 -4.16 1.56
CA THR A 151 4.15 -3.80 0.65
C THR A 151 4.67 -3.05 -0.56
N CYS A 152 3.97 -3.18 -1.68
CA CYS A 152 4.15 -2.31 -2.84
C CYS A 152 2.96 -1.38 -2.99
N PHE A 153 3.22 -0.07 -3.04
CA PHE A 153 2.19 0.94 -3.21
C PHE A 153 2.20 1.61 -4.59
N LYS A 154 3.25 1.44 -5.40
CA LYS A 154 3.30 1.94 -6.79
C LYS A 154 4.02 0.97 -7.72
N SER A 155 3.57 0.86 -8.97
CA SER A 155 4.28 0.11 -10.01
C SER A 155 5.27 1.01 -10.77
N PRO A 156 6.47 0.51 -11.12
CA PRO A 156 7.00 -0.81 -10.78
C PRO A 156 7.49 -0.85 -9.32
N CYS A 157 7.25 -1.96 -8.65
CA CYS A 157 7.54 -2.11 -7.22
C CYS A 157 9.03 -2.14 -6.89
N VAL A 158 9.88 -2.50 -7.87
CA VAL A 158 11.35 -2.49 -7.72
C VAL A 158 11.94 -1.08 -7.62
N ALA A 159 11.18 -0.05 -7.99
CA ALA A 159 11.70 1.31 -7.94
C ALA A 159 11.79 1.79 -6.50
N ALA A 160 12.91 2.44 -6.16
CA ALA A 160 13.11 3.01 -4.84
C ALA A 160 11.97 3.99 -4.51
N GLY A 161 11.38 3.82 -3.32
CA GLY A 161 10.27 4.64 -2.87
C GLY A 161 8.92 4.30 -3.49
N ASN A 162 8.77 3.15 -4.17
CA ASN A 162 7.49 2.56 -4.60
C ASN A 162 7.03 1.37 -3.74
N ASN A 163 7.92 0.86 -2.89
CA ASN A 163 7.68 -0.18 -1.91
C ASN A 163 8.08 0.29 -0.50
N GLU A 164 7.62 -0.44 0.51
CA GLU A 164 8.07 -0.28 1.88
C GLU A 164 8.30 -1.65 2.48
N LEU A 165 9.44 -1.80 3.13
CA LEU A 165 9.88 -3.01 3.78
C LEU A 165 10.39 -2.65 5.16
N ILE A 166 9.77 -3.20 6.19
CA ILE A 166 10.15 -2.97 7.56
C ILE A 166 10.43 -4.31 8.23
N SER A 167 11.64 -4.42 8.76
CA SER A 167 12.03 -5.47 9.68
C SER A 167 11.70 -5.04 11.10
N ILE A 168 10.89 -5.85 11.78
CA ILE A 168 10.51 -5.70 13.17
C ILE A 168 11.37 -6.66 13.98
N TYR A 169 11.93 -6.19 15.09
CA TYR A 169 12.81 -6.98 15.94
C TYR A 169 12.23 -7.12 17.34
N ARG A 170 12.48 -8.27 17.94
CA ARG A 170 12.16 -8.59 19.34
C ARG A 170 13.42 -9.02 20.07
#